data_AF-A0A8B6EWI3-F1
#
_entry.id   AF-A0A8B6EWI3-F1
#
_cell.length_a   1.000
_cell.length_b   1.000
_cell.length_c   1.000
_cell.angle_alpha   90.00
_cell.angle_beta   90.00
_cell.angle_gamma   90.00
#
_symmetry.space_group_name_H-M   'P 1'
#
loop_
_entity.id
_entity.type
_entity.pdbx_description
1 polymer ?
#
loop_
_entity_poly.entity_id
_entity_poly.type
_entity_poly.pdbx_seq_one_letter_code
_entity_poly.pdbx_strand_id
1 'polypeptide(L)'
;MLSMLSSVVLYLHAVLVHSEITPEGYDPECTIQDEADFDFYQCDATFSKNYYCSLSLEQQDWLQSIWQEALKDRSYRPRKRREIRTLSEKEKTTFFKAINQLKTDTTIAPNKYDTLALVHTSRTLCSAHQGSNFLGWHRVYLLLFETALRQKDKSVVLPYWDSVLDNQNITAPRKTVLFTKDFLGNGNGNVTDGPFKNWRDMFNCPLNRNISRPGSELMSPEIVEWIENDISIFLVEDIIDHFWSAERLETIEGQHNLPHGWVGGMMAILSSSPKDPAFFLHHAYVDYIWEKFRQKQLRLGQNPEYYTGLGVSEWISESKNYNLTLFHAPYRNMDCFKWMKNIDGYSNIFTENLYVYEDSPTYPDCGNTKYLNWNTVLKRCIGIKPVLSAIPQTIKPYYVHMIIIISVSFILLIIISFLVFLTLRKIKRVTIFTVSNEELKPLCRRSVSNI
;
A
#
# COMPACT_ATOMS: atom_id res chain seq x y z
N MET A 1 -5.24 -41.28 22.94
CA MET A 1 -4.35 -41.50 21.77
C MET A 1 -4.87 -40.81 20.51
N LEU A 2 -6.04 -41.13 19.96
CA LEU A 2 -6.55 -40.46 18.74
C LEU A 2 -6.70 -38.93 18.85
N SER A 3 -7.00 -38.38 20.04
CA SER A 3 -7.06 -36.93 20.30
C SER A 3 -5.70 -36.22 20.42
N MET A 4 -4.58 -36.95 20.52
CA MET A 4 -3.23 -36.35 20.50
C MET A 4 -2.61 -36.39 19.10
N LEU A 5 -3.05 -37.32 18.24
CA LEU A 5 -2.62 -37.37 16.85
C LEU A 5 -3.17 -36.19 16.03
N SER A 6 -4.39 -35.70 16.32
CA SER A 6 -4.94 -34.51 15.67
C SER A 6 -4.11 -33.25 15.94
N SER A 7 -3.63 -33.07 17.17
CA SER A 7 -2.85 -31.87 17.57
C SER A 7 -1.46 -31.86 16.94
N VAL A 8 -0.81 -33.03 16.83
CA VAL A 8 0.50 -33.17 16.17
C VAL A 8 0.40 -33.00 14.65
N VAL A 9 -0.69 -33.47 14.02
CA VAL A 9 -0.93 -33.25 12.58
C VAL A 9 -1.23 -31.78 12.27
N LEU A 10 -1.99 -31.08 13.13
CA LEU A 10 -2.20 -29.63 13.01
C LEU A 10 -0.90 -28.83 13.19
N TYR A 11 -0.06 -29.21 14.15
CA TYR A 11 1.24 -28.55 14.36
C TYR A 11 2.23 -28.82 13.21
N LEU A 12 2.26 -30.04 12.67
CA LEU A 12 3.08 -30.36 11.50
C LEU A 12 2.56 -29.72 10.20
N HIS A 13 1.24 -29.53 10.04
CA HIS A 13 0.72 -28.69 8.95
C HIS A 13 1.12 -27.22 9.13
N ALA A 14 1.05 -26.67 10.34
CA ALA A 14 1.50 -25.30 10.60
C ALA A 14 2.99 -25.10 10.29
N VAL A 15 3.85 -26.08 10.64
CA VAL A 15 5.30 -26.02 10.38
C VAL A 15 5.63 -26.28 8.90
N LEU A 16 4.94 -27.18 8.20
CA LEU A 16 5.14 -27.41 6.76
C LEU A 16 4.57 -26.30 5.88
N VAL A 17 3.61 -25.51 6.36
CA VAL A 17 3.15 -24.28 5.69
C VAL A 17 4.09 -23.09 5.95
N HIS A 18 5.04 -23.20 6.88
CA HIS A 18 6.14 -22.23 7.08
C HIS A 18 7.41 -22.56 6.28
N SER A 19 7.40 -23.61 5.46
CA SER A 19 8.46 -23.90 4.49
C SER A 19 7.92 -23.76 3.07
N GLU A 20 8.58 -22.93 2.25
CA GLU A 20 8.37 -22.82 0.80
C GLU A 20 7.02 -22.25 0.33
N ILE A 21 6.69 -21.04 0.80
CA ILE A 21 6.16 -20.01 -0.10
C ILE A 21 7.23 -18.91 -0.25
N THR A 22 8.27 -19.21 -1.02
CA THR A 22 8.94 -18.14 -1.77
C THR A 22 7.91 -17.61 -2.77
N PRO A 23 7.56 -16.31 -2.75
CA PRO A 23 6.68 -15.76 -3.78
C PRO A 23 7.32 -15.98 -5.16
N GLU A 24 6.55 -16.42 -6.14
CA GLU A 24 7.02 -16.44 -7.54
C GLU A 24 7.46 -15.02 -7.92
N GLY A 25 8.77 -14.83 -8.13
CA GLY A 25 9.38 -13.51 -8.32
C GLY A 25 10.20 -12.97 -7.14
N TYR A 26 10.59 -13.81 -6.16
CA TYR A 26 11.63 -13.47 -5.17
C TYR A 26 12.96 -13.11 -5.87
N ASP A 27 13.33 -11.83 -5.78
CA ASP A 27 14.59 -11.29 -6.30
C ASP A 27 15.37 -10.69 -5.11
N PRO A 28 16.43 -11.35 -4.61
CA PRO A 28 17.10 -10.96 -3.38
C PRO A 28 17.82 -9.60 -3.44
N GLU A 29 18.06 -9.03 -4.63
CA GLU A 29 18.56 -7.65 -4.76
C GLU A 29 17.44 -6.61 -4.60
N CYS A 30 16.19 -7.05 -4.74
CA CYS A 30 14.98 -6.23 -4.66
C CYS A 30 14.08 -6.55 -3.46
N THR A 31 14.41 -7.59 -2.69
CA THR A 31 13.80 -7.88 -1.40
C THR A 31 14.28 -6.87 -0.37
N ILE A 32 13.61 -5.71 -0.34
CA ILE A 32 13.60 -4.90 0.87
C ILE A 32 12.92 -5.76 1.94
N GLN A 33 13.57 -5.97 3.08
CA GLN A 33 13.03 -6.85 4.12
C GLN A 33 11.64 -6.35 4.53
N ASP A 34 10.66 -7.23 4.40
CA ASP A 34 9.25 -6.96 4.66
C ASP A 34 8.90 -6.85 6.15
N GLU A 35 9.92 -6.89 7.00
CA GLU A 35 9.83 -6.53 8.41
C GLU A 35 9.51 -5.05 8.50
N ALA A 36 8.55 -4.69 9.35
CA ALA A 36 8.23 -3.30 9.66
C ALA A 36 9.29 -2.69 10.59
N ASP A 37 10.57 -2.86 10.23
CA ASP A 37 11.60 -1.91 10.58
C ASP A 37 11.18 -0.58 9.95
N PHE A 38 10.47 0.21 10.74
CA PHE A 38 10.48 1.66 10.67
C PHE A 38 11.95 2.06 10.81
N ASP A 39 12.65 2.02 9.68
CA ASP A 39 14.08 2.26 9.54
C ASP A 39 14.36 3.60 10.23
N PHE A 40 14.88 3.54 11.46
CA PHE A 40 15.04 4.70 12.33
C PHE A 40 16.20 5.49 11.76
N TYR A 41 15.91 6.30 10.74
CA TYR A 41 16.85 7.21 10.13
C TYR A 41 17.53 7.98 11.25
N GLN A 42 18.83 7.78 11.40
CA GLN A 42 19.61 8.52 12.39
C GLN A 42 19.70 9.97 11.90
N CYS A 43 18.71 10.77 12.28
CA CYS A 43 18.63 12.19 12.04
C CYS A 43 19.63 12.91 12.95
N ASP A 44 20.92 12.62 12.74
CA ASP A 44 22.04 13.04 13.57
C ASP A 44 22.09 14.56 13.70
N ALA A 45 22.09 15.00 14.96
CA ALA A 45 22.13 16.39 15.35
C ALA A 45 23.36 17.14 14.79
N THR A 46 24.47 16.47 14.49
CA THR A 46 25.68 17.11 13.95
C THR A 46 25.46 17.76 12.57
N PHE A 47 24.53 17.25 11.76
CA PHE A 47 24.26 17.74 10.40
C PHE A 47 23.19 18.85 10.33
N SER A 48 22.45 19.04 11.41
CA SER A 48 21.06 19.55 11.46
C SER A 48 20.76 20.94 10.86
N LYS A 49 21.74 21.86 10.75
CA LYS A 49 21.46 23.26 10.35
C LYS A 49 21.28 23.51 8.85
N ASN A 50 21.92 22.71 7.99
CA ASN A 50 21.96 22.99 6.55
C ASN A 50 20.79 22.36 5.79
N TYR A 51 20.39 22.99 4.68
CA TYR A 51 19.53 22.41 3.65
C TYR A 51 20.16 21.16 3.04
N TYR A 52 19.34 20.18 2.68
CA TYR A 52 19.75 18.93 2.04
C TYR A 52 18.81 18.57 0.89
N CYS A 53 19.38 17.96 -0.15
CA CYS A 53 18.64 17.17 -1.13
C CYS A 53 19.62 16.16 -1.78
N SER A 54 19.19 14.92 -1.97
CA SER A 54 19.97 13.84 -2.59
C SER A 54 20.10 13.97 -4.12
N LEU A 55 19.29 14.85 -4.72
CA LEU A 55 19.16 15.03 -6.16
C LEU A 55 20.32 15.81 -6.80
N SER A 56 20.62 15.52 -8.06
CA SER A 56 21.56 16.27 -8.90
C SER A 56 21.09 17.72 -9.13
N LEU A 57 22.00 18.60 -9.58
CA LEU A 57 21.64 19.98 -9.91
C LEU A 57 20.56 20.06 -11.00
N GLU A 58 20.67 19.26 -12.06
CA GLU A 58 19.67 19.18 -13.14
C GLU A 58 18.29 18.77 -12.61
N GLN A 59 18.24 17.77 -11.73
CA GLN A 59 17.01 17.32 -11.08
C GLN A 59 16.41 18.43 -10.20
N GLN A 60 17.23 19.12 -9.39
CA GLN A 60 16.78 20.24 -8.56
C GLN A 60 16.30 21.44 -9.37
N ASP A 61 16.96 21.76 -10.49
CA ASP A 61 16.58 22.86 -11.39
C ASP A 61 15.26 22.54 -12.11
N TRP A 62 15.01 21.28 -12.46
CA TRP A 62 13.70 20.85 -12.94
C TRP A 62 12.61 20.95 -11.87
N LEU A 63 12.85 20.51 -10.63
CA LEU A 63 11.90 20.71 -9.52
C LEU A 63 11.57 22.19 -9.31
N GLN A 64 12.58 23.06 -9.42
CA GLN A 64 12.39 24.51 -9.37
C GLN A 64 11.56 25.00 -10.57
N SER A 65 11.75 24.42 -11.76
CA SER A 65 10.97 24.77 -12.97
C SER A 65 9.48 24.43 -12.83
N ILE A 66 9.13 23.25 -12.29
CA ILE A 66 7.73 22.85 -12.07
C ILE A 66 7.09 23.64 -10.93
N TRP A 67 7.85 24.05 -9.91
CA TRP A 67 7.36 25.02 -8.91
C TRP A 67 7.00 26.37 -9.55
N GLN A 68 7.89 26.92 -10.38
CA GLN A 68 7.63 28.19 -11.07
C GLN A 68 6.46 28.09 -12.08
N GLU A 69 6.18 26.91 -12.62
CA GLU A 69 5.00 26.64 -13.43
C GLU A 69 3.72 26.57 -12.57
N ALA A 70 3.77 25.92 -11.41
CA ALA A 70 2.65 25.84 -10.48
C ALA A 70 2.17 27.23 -10.05
N LEU A 71 3.10 28.15 -9.76
CA LEU A 71 2.79 29.53 -9.37
C LEU A 71 2.18 30.38 -10.51
N LYS A 72 2.33 29.97 -11.78
CA LYS A 72 1.70 30.62 -12.95
C LYS A 72 0.30 30.09 -13.24
N ASP A 73 -0.03 28.89 -12.76
CA ASP A 73 -1.34 28.24 -12.91
C ASP A 73 -2.36 28.71 -11.85
N ARG A 74 -2.09 29.82 -11.16
CA ARG A 74 -3.03 30.49 -10.24
C ARG A 74 -4.26 30.93 -11.02
N SER A 75 -5.41 30.36 -10.66
CA SER A 75 -6.65 30.49 -11.41
C SER A 75 -7.77 31.00 -10.52
N TYR A 76 -8.64 31.88 -11.06
CA TYR A 76 -9.93 32.22 -10.43
C TYR A 76 -10.86 31.01 -10.24
N ARG A 77 -10.52 29.87 -10.83
CA ARG A 77 -11.15 28.57 -10.62
C ARG A 77 -10.06 27.55 -10.24
N PRO A 78 -9.79 27.34 -8.94
CA PRO A 78 -8.82 26.34 -8.49
C PRO A 78 -9.22 24.93 -8.93
N ARG A 79 -8.22 24.07 -9.10
CA ARG A 79 -8.38 22.68 -9.58
C ARG A 79 -9.09 21.83 -8.52
N LYS A 80 -10.13 21.08 -8.88
CA LYS A 80 -10.88 20.24 -7.93
C LYS A 80 -10.29 18.83 -7.79
N ARG A 81 -9.55 18.58 -6.71
CA ARG A 81 -9.09 17.24 -6.31
C ARG A 81 -10.29 16.45 -5.77
N ARG A 82 -10.47 15.20 -6.24
CA ARG A 82 -11.65 14.36 -5.96
C ARG A 82 -11.24 12.92 -5.63
N GLU A 83 -12.12 12.18 -4.97
CA GLU A 83 -11.91 10.76 -4.69
C GLU A 83 -11.80 9.97 -6.00
N ILE A 84 -10.75 9.15 -6.16
CA ILE A 84 -10.37 8.54 -7.44
C ILE A 84 -11.46 7.66 -8.08
N ARG A 85 -12.35 7.05 -7.29
CA ARG A 85 -13.46 6.20 -7.78
C ARG A 85 -14.64 7.01 -8.31
N THR A 86 -14.69 8.33 -8.07
CA THR A 86 -15.69 9.25 -8.65
C THR A 86 -15.29 9.80 -10.02
N LEU A 87 -14.03 9.65 -10.43
CA LEU A 87 -13.56 10.12 -11.73
C LEU A 87 -14.25 9.38 -12.88
N SER A 88 -14.54 10.10 -13.96
CA SER A 88 -14.92 9.46 -15.22
C SER A 88 -13.78 8.61 -15.78
N GLU A 89 -14.12 7.60 -16.58
CA GLU A 89 -13.12 6.73 -17.24
C GLU A 89 -12.12 7.53 -18.10
N LYS A 90 -12.54 8.67 -18.66
CA LYS A 90 -11.65 9.60 -19.39
C LYS A 90 -10.63 10.24 -18.46
N GLU A 91 -11.08 10.84 -17.36
CA GLU A 91 -10.19 11.53 -16.40
C GLU A 91 -9.21 10.55 -15.75
N LYS A 92 -9.70 9.38 -15.35
CA LYS A 92 -8.89 8.27 -14.80
C LYS A 92 -7.83 7.79 -15.83
N THR A 93 -8.23 7.60 -17.09
CA THR A 93 -7.30 7.22 -18.16
C THR A 93 -6.25 8.30 -18.43
N THR A 94 -6.64 9.58 -18.49
CA THR A 94 -5.71 10.70 -18.66
C THR A 94 -4.72 10.80 -17.50
N PHE A 95 -5.18 10.65 -16.25
CA PHE A 95 -4.32 10.65 -15.07
C PHE A 95 -3.26 9.55 -15.10
N PHE A 96 -3.68 8.28 -15.29
CA PHE A 96 -2.74 7.16 -15.37
C PHE A 96 -1.81 7.22 -16.60
N LYS A 97 -2.28 7.79 -17.71
CA LYS A 97 -1.44 8.05 -18.89
C LYS A 97 -0.36 9.09 -18.58
N ALA A 98 -0.70 10.20 -17.93
CA ALA A 98 0.26 11.24 -17.57
C ALA A 98 1.34 10.70 -16.61
N ILE A 99 0.97 9.85 -15.65
CA ILE A 99 1.92 9.17 -14.77
C ILE A 99 2.90 8.29 -15.56
N ASN A 100 2.38 7.44 -16.47
CA ASN A 100 3.23 6.63 -17.35
C ASN A 100 4.13 7.49 -18.25
N GLN A 101 3.64 8.64 -18.74
CA GLN A 101 4.44 9.58 -19.52
C GLN A 101 5.55 10.27 -18.72
N LEU A 102 5.46 10.38 -17.39
CA LEU A 102 6.60 10.78 -16.54
C LEU A 102 7.58 9.62 -16.34
N LYS A 103 7.08 8.40 -16.20
CA LYS A 103 7.90 7.18 -16.01
C LYS A 103 8.75 6.85 -17.24
N THR A 104 8.24 7.12 -18.45
CA THR A 104 8.98 6.97 -19.71
C THR A 104 9.78 8.21 -20.13
N ASP A 105 9.67 9.33 -19.42
CA ASP A 105 10.39 10.56 -19.77
C ASP A 105 11.77 10.58 -19.13
N THR A 106 12.77 10.17 -19.92
CA THR A 106 14.18 10.12 -19.57
C THR A 106 14.94 11.41 -19.94
N THR A 107 14.28 12.57 -20.17
CA THR A 107 15.04 13.82 -20.39
C THR A 107 15.74 14.31 -19.13
N ILE A 108 15.49 13.66 -17.98
CA ILE A 108 16.21 13.80 -16.72
C ILE A 108 16.43 12.37 -16.22
N ALA A 109 17.66 12.03 -15.86
CA ALA A 109 17.98 10.68 -15.41
C ALA A 109 17.44 10.42 -13.99
N PRO A 110 16.98 9.20 -13.66
CA PRO A 110 16.77 8.07 -14.58
C PRO A 110 15.50 8.24 -15.42
N ASN A 111 14.45 8.83 -14.85
CA ASN A 111 13.28 9.40 -15.54
C ASN A 111 12.58 10.38 -14.58
N LYS A 112 11.63 11.18 -15.08
CA LYS A 112 10.95 12.21 -14.27
C LYS A 112 10.10 11.66 -13.13
N TYR A 113 9.48 10.49 -13.29
CA TYR A 113 8.73 9.88 -12.17
C TYR A 113 9.68 9.46 -11.04
N ASP A 114 10.75 8.73 -11.36
CA ASP A 114 11.72 8.28 -10.37
C ASP A 114 12.53 9.44 -9.77
N THR A 115 12.75 10.52 -10.52
CA THR A 115 13.30 11.78 -9.98
C THR A 115 12.38 12.38 -8.91
N LEU A 116 11.06 12.33 -9.12
CA LEU A 116 10.10 12.75 -8.08
C LEU A 116 10.14 11.79 -6.89
N ALA A 117 10.18 10.47 -7.10
CA ALA A 117 10.30 9.50 -6.00
C ALA A 117 11.58 9.70 -5.16
N LEU A 118 12.70 10.05 -5.80
CA LEU A 118 13.97 10.34 -5.13
C LEU A 118 13.94 11.58 -4.21
N VAL A 119 12.96 12.48 -4.34
CA VAL A 119 12.77 13.64 -3.44
C VAL A 119 12.56 13.19 -1.99
N HIS A 120 11.85 12.07 -1.81
CA HIS A 120 11.47 11.49 -0.52
C HIS A 120 12.45 10.36 -0.14
N THR A 121 13.74 10.70 -0.04
CA THR A 121 14.80 9.74 0.33
C THR A 121 15.83 10.37 1.26
N SER A 122 16.65 9.51 1.88
CA SER A 122 17.81 9.92 2.67
C SER A 122 17.44 10.94 3.76
N ARG A 123 18.26 11.97 3.97
CA ARG A 123 18.05 12.97 5.03
C ARG A 123 16.79 13.83 4.85
N THR A 124 16.21 13.92 3.65
CA THR A 124 14.94 14.66 3.45
C THR A 124 13.80 14.04 4.27
N LEU A 125 13.87 12.74 4.56
CA LEU A 125 12.88 12.03 5.39
C LEU A 125 12.78 12.63 6.80
N CYS A 126 13.89 13.08 7.39
CA CYS A 126 13.92 13.79 8.69
C CYS A 126 13.24 15.16 8.64
N SER A 127 13.09 15.77 7.47
CA SER A 127 12.36 17.04 7.29
C SER A 127 10.90 16.81 6.94
N ALA A 128 10.55 15.62 6.44
CA ALA A 128 9.24 15.29 5.91
C ALA A 128 8.34 14.48 6.88
N HIS A 129 8.87 13.98 8.00
CA HIS A 129 8.19 13.08 8.94
C HIS A 129 8.54 13.40 10.40
N GLN A 130 7.75 12.88 11.34
CA GLN A 130 7.98 12.92 12.79
C GLN A 130 8.03 14.34 13.39
N GLY A 131 7.31 15.28 12.77
CA GLY A 131 7.19 16.63 13.30
C GLY A 131 6.36 17.58 12.43
N SER A 132 6.20 18.82 12.90
CA SER A 132 5.26 19.83 12.36
C SER A 132 5.34 20.08 10.85
N ASN A 133 6.49 19.85 10.23
CA ASN A 133 6.67 20.02 8.79
C ASN A 133 6.03 18.90 7.94
N PHE A 134 5.59 17.78 8.53
CA PHE A 134 5.05 16.61 7.83
C PHE A 134 3.97 16.99 6.81
N LEU A 135 2.96 17.74 7.24
CA LEU A 135 1.82 18.15 6.40
C LEU A 135 2.24 19.17 5.31
N GLY A 136 3.01 20.19 5.69
CA GLY A 136 3.46 21.24 4.77
C GLY A 136 4.43 20.74 3.69
N TRP A 137 5.35 19.85 4.04
CA TRP A 137 6.30 19.24 3.11
C TRP A 137 5.58 18.35 2.09
N HIS A 138 4.66 17.49 2.54
CA HIS A 138 3.88 16.63 1.64
C HIS A 138 2.92 17.44 0.76
N ARG A 139 2.28 18.50 1.27
CA ARG A 139 1.47 19.44 0.46
C ARG A 139 2.25 20.05 -0.71
N VAL A 140 3.48 20.50 -0.46
CA VAL A 140 4.40 20.97 -1.51
C VAL A 140 4.71 19.87 -2.52
N TYR A 141 5.10 18.68 -2.05
CA TYR A 141 5.47 17.55 -2.89
C TYR A 141 4.33 17.11 -3.83
N LEU A 142 3.09 17.07 -3.31
CA LEU A 142 1.87 16.78 -4.07
C LEU A 142 1.61 17.83 -5.17
N LEU A 143 1.83 19.12 -4.89
CA LEU A 143 1.69 20.18 -5.89
C LEU A 143 2.72 20.05 -7.03
N LEU A 144 3.97 19.69 -6.71
CA LEU A 144 5.00 19.48 -7.71
C LEU A 144 4.68 18.24 -8.58
N PHE A 145 4.24 17.14 -7.96
CA PHE A 145 3.79 15.95 -8.68
C PHE A 145 2.60 16.27 -9.62
N GLU A 146 1.56 16.95 -9.11
CA GLU A 146 0.43 17.39 -9.92
C GLU A 146 0.88 18.30 -11.09
N THR A 147 1.83 19.20 -10.86
CA THR A 147 2.32 20.11 -11.90
C THR A 147 3.16 19.38 -12.95
N ALA A 148 3.98 18.41 -12.56
CA ALA A 148 4.70 17.55 -13.50
C ALA A 148 3.73 16.73 -14.38
N LEU A 149 2.64 16.20 -13.83
CA LEU A 149 1.58 15.57 -14.63
C LEU A 149 0.91 16.56 -15.59
N ARG A 150 0.70 17.81 -15.15
CA ARG A 150 0.13 18.89 -15.98
C ARG A 150 1.06 19.38 -17.10
N GLN A 151 2.36 19.08 -17.04
CA GLN A 151 3.27 19.23 -18.20
C GLN A 151 2.99 18.18 -19.30
N LYS A 152 2.34 17.06 -18.96
CA LYS A 152 1.93 16.02 -19.92
C LYS A 152 0.51 16.22 -20.45
N ASP A 153 -0.42 16.56 -19.57
CA ASP A 153 -1.80 16.90 -19.93
C ASP A 153 -2.38 17.95 -18.97
N LYS A 154 -2.68 19.14 -19.50
CA LYS A 154 -3.20 20.29 -18.74
C LYS A 154 -4.61 20.09 -18.16
N SER A 155 -5.30 19.00 -18.50
CA SER A 155 -6.56 18.61 -17.87
C SER A 155 -6.40 17.77 -16.60
N VAL A 156 -5.18 17.28 -16.30
CA VAL A 156 -4.92 16.51 -15.08
C VAL A 156 -5.13 17.38 -13.83
N VAL A 157 -5.85 16.79 -12.89
CA VAL A 157 -5.97 17.22 -11.50
C VAL A 157 -5.68 15.98 -10.64
N LEU A 158 -4.93 16.13 -9.55
CA LEU A 158 -4.55 15.02 -8.67
C LEU A 158 -5.78 14.53 -7.88
N PRO A 159 -6.25 13.28 -8.06
CA PRO A 159 -7.27 12.71 -7.18
C PRO A 159 -6.65 12.22 -5.87
N TYR A 160 -7.50 11.97 -4.89
CA TYR A 160 -7.12 11.33 -3.62
C TYR A 160 -7.73 9.92 -3.51
N TRP A 161 -7.14 9.08 -2.65
CA TRP A 161 -7.71 7.81 -2.24
C TRP A 161 -8.18 7.89 -0.80
N ASP A 162 -9.50 7.94 -0.60
CA ASP A 162 -10.07 7.75 0.73
C ASP A 162 -9.94 6.27 1.13
N SER A 163 -8.97 6.00 2.00
CA SER A 163 -8.71 4.65 2.53
C SER A 163 -9.72 4.20 3.58
N VAL A 164 -10.44 5.13 4.21
CA VAL A 164 -11.52 4.83 5.17
C VAL A 164 -12.66 4.10 4.47
N LEU A 165 -13.00 4.44 3.21
CA LEU A 165 -14.01 3.72 2.42
C LEU A 165 -13.65 2.23 2.19
N ASP A 166 -12.38 1.86 2.26
CA ASP A 166 -11.92 0.47 2.13
C ASP A 166 -11.73 -0.24 3.49
N ASN A 167 -11.72 0.52 4.59
CA ASN A 167 -11.64 0.00 5.97
C ASN A 167 -12.98 -0.61 6.43
N GLN A 168 -13.23 -1.88 6.06
CA GLN A 168 -14.56 -2.51 6.17
C GLN A 168 -14.72 -3.55 7.31
N ASN A 169 -13.71 -3.78 8.16
CA ASN A 169 -13.74 -4.71 9.31
C ASN A 169 -14.24 -6.16 9.07
N ILE A 170 -14.44 -6.61 7.81
CA ILE A 170 -15.19 -7.84 7.49
C ILE A 170 -14.49 -8.74 6.45
N THR A 171 -13.97 -9.86 6.97
CA THR A 171 -13.63 -11.17 6.34
C THR A 171 -12.74 -11.26 5.09
N ALA A 172 -12.45 -10.18 4.39
CA ALA A 172 -11.34 -10.10 3.44
C ALA A 172 -11.05 -8.63 3.11
N PRO A 173 -10.03 -7.99 3.71
CA PRO A 173 -9.72 -6.58 3.42
C PRO A 173 -9.27 -6.38 1.95
N ARG A 174 -8.87 -7.45 1.26
CA ARG A 174 -8.63 -7.52 -0.20
C ARG A 174 -9.86 -7.26 -1.11
N LYS A 175 -10.95 -6.66 -0.60
CA LYS A 175 -12.19 -6.36 -1.34
C LYS A 175 -12.21 -5.01 -2.07
N THR A 176 -11.24 -4.12 -1.85
CA THR A 176 -11.15 -2.83 -2.56
C THR A 176 -10.95 -2.98 -4.08
N VAL A 177 -11.60 -2.15 -4.88
CA VAL A 177 -11.38 -2.08 -6.33
C VAL A 177 -10.08 -1.37 -6.72
N LEU A 178 -9.48 -0.59 -5.81
CA LEU A 178 -8.30 0.22 -6.11
C LEU A 178 -7.11 -0.62 -6.57
N PHE A 179 -6.92 -1.80 -5.98
CA PHE A 179 -5.87 -2.75 -6.34
C PHE A 179 -6.39 -3.81 -7.32
N THR A 180 -6.85 -3.33 -8.48
CA THR A 180 -7.26 -4.12 -9.65
C THR A 180 -6.80 -3.43 -10.93
N LYS A 181 -6.85 -4.16 -12.06
CA LYS A 181 -6.55 -3.64 -13.41
C LYS A 181 -7.26 -2.34 -13.82
N ASP A 182 -8.42 -2.03 -13.22
CA ASP A 182 -9.22 -0.83 -13.52
C ASP A 182 -8.65 0.44 -12.87
N PHE A 183 -7.72 0.29 -11.91
CA PHE A 183 -7.11 1.35 -11.10
C PHE A 183 -5.59 1.16 -11.00
N LEU A 184 -5.03 0.66 -9.90
CA LEU A 184 -3.58 0.65 -9.66
C LEU A 184 -2.87 -0.64 -10.11
N GLY A 185 -3.62 -1.63 -10.60
CA GLY A 185 -3.13 -2.99 -10.84
C GLY A 185 -3.24 -3.88 -9.60
N ASN A 186 -2.86 -5.15 -9.72
CA ASN A 186 -2.97 -6.15 -8.65
C ASN A 186 -2.27 -5.71 -7.36
N GLY A 187 -2.86 -6.09 -6.22
CA GLY A 187 -2.36 -5.74 -4.89
C GLY A 187 -1.45 -6.77 -4.23
N ASN A 188 -1.13 -7.88 -4.89
CA ASN A 188 -0.35 -8.97 -4.29
C ASN A 188 0.71 -9.47 -5.27
N GLY A 189 1.96 -9.56 -4.81
CA GLY A 189 3.12 -9.86 -5.64
C GLY A 189 3.54 -8.69 -6.53
N ASN A 190 4.29 -9.00 -7.58
CA ASN A 190 4.69 -8.03 -8.60
C ASN A 190 3.47 -7.56 -9.41
N VAL A 191 3.41 -6.26 -9.74
CA VAL A 191 2.29 -5.66 -10.49
C VAL A 191 2.38 -6.05 -11.96
N THR A 192 1.48 -6.91 -12.39
CA THR A 192 1.44 -7.55 -13.72
C THR A 192 0.19 -7.18 -14.53
N ASP A 193 -0.81 -6.57 -13.90
CA ASP A 193 -1.99 -6.01 -14.58
C ASP A 193 -2.18 -4.50 -14.32
N GLY A 194 -3.17 -3.92 -15.00
CA GLY A 194 -3.50 -2.50 -14.87
C GLY A 194 -2.54 -1.52 -15.56
N PRO A 195 -2.66 -0.22 -15.25
CA PRO A 195 -1.92 0.86 -15.90
C PRO A 195 -0.43 0.91 -15.55
N PHE A 196 -0.02 0.25 -14.46
CA PHE A 196 1.35 0.24 -13.94
C PHE A 196 2.00 -1.15 -14.03
N LYS A 197 1.43 -2.04 -14.87
CA LYS A 197 1.98 -3.38 -15.11
C LYS A 197 3.45 -3.31 -15.54
N ASN A 198 4.25 -4.24 -15.03
CA ASN A 198 5.67 -4.39 -15.33
C ASN A 198 6.52 -3.13 -15.04
N TRP A 199 6.02 -2.21 -14.23
CA TRP A 199 6.83 -1.11 -13.71
C TRP A 199 8.02 -1.65 -12.92
N ARG A 200 9.17 -1.01 -13.12
CA ARG A 200 10.40 -1.25 -12.37
C ARG A 200 10.96 0.08 -11.89
N ASP A 201 11.63 0.12 -10.75
CA ASP A 201 12.32 1.31 -10.28
C ASP A 201 13.71 1.50 -10.93
N MET A 202 14.45 2.50 -10.49
CA MET A 202 15.79 2.81 -11.01
C MET A 202 16.86 1.74 -10.70
N PHE A 203 16.61 0.84 -9.75
CA PHE A 203 17.46 -0.31 -9.42
C PHE A 203 16.96 -1.57 -10.14
N ASN A 204 16.08 -1.41 -11.14
CA ASN A 204 15.43 -2.47 -11.90
C ASN A 204 14.46 -3.33 -11.06
N CYS A 205 14.10 -2.92 -9.85
CA CYS A 205 13.23 -3.70 -8.96
C CYS A 205 11.75 -3.58 -9.35
N PRO A 206 11.00 -4.69 -9.44
CA PRO A 206 9.60 -4.66 -9.88
C PRO A 206 8.73 -3.95 -8.85
N LEU A 207 7.76 -3.16 -9.31
CA LEU A 207 6.70 -2.63 -8.46
C LEU A 207 5.96 -3.81 -7.82
N ASN A 208 6.04 -3.94 -6.49
CA ASN A 208 5.45 -5.03 -5.72
C ASN A 208 4.54 -4.50 -4.62
N ARG A 209 3.51 -5.28 -4.29
CA ARG A 209 2.55 -5.02 -3.20
C ARG A 209 2.20 -6.31 -2.48
N ASN A 210 1.68 -6.20 -1.27
CA ASN A 210 1.11 -7.33 -0.55
C ASN A 210 -0.01 -6.81 0.35
N ILE A 211 -1.12 -6.41 -0.30
CA ILE A 211 -2.22 -5.75 0.39
C ILE A 211 -2.79 -6.63 1.51
N SER A 212 -3.20 -6.01 2.62
CA SER A 212 -3.93 -6.68 3.69
C SER A 212 -3.12 -7.81 4.36
N ARG A 213 -1.88 -7.51 4.79
CA ARG A 213 -1.10 -8.40 5.66
C ARG A 213 -1.81 -8.58 7.02
N PRO A 214 -1.64 -9.73 7.71
CA PRO A 214 -2.08 -9.87 9.10
C PRO A 214 -1.50 -8.74 9.97
N GLY A 215 -2.34 -8.10 10.79
CA GLY A 215 -1.93 -6.97 11.64
C GLY A 215 -1.73 -5.63 10.91
N SER A 216 -2.00 -5.54 9.60
CA SER A 216 -2.02 -4.27 8.87
C SER A 216 -3.44 -3.72 8.73
N GLU A 217 -3.60 -2.42 8.90
CA GLU A 217 -4.90 -1.74 8.96
C GLU A 217 -4.95 -0.53 8.02
N LEU A 218 -6.15 -0.06 7.70
CA LEU A 218 -6.36 1.20 6.98
C LEU A 218 -6.74 2.29 7.98
N MET A 219 -6.68 3.55 7.55
CA MET A 219 -7.07 4.69 8.38
C MET A 219 -8.45 4.48 9.02
N SER A 220 -8.54 4.80 10.31
CA SER A 220 -9.78 4.76 11.09
C SER A 220 -10.77 5.83 10.60
N PRO A 221 -12.09 5.55 10.50
CA PRO A 221 -13.09 6.61 10.35
C PRO A 221 -13.17 7.53 11.58
N GLU A 222 -12.95 6.98 12.77
CA GLU A 222 -13.07 7.70 14.05
C GLU A 222 -12.04 8.84 14.18
N ILE A 223 -10.79 8.65 13.74
CA ILE A 223 -9.80 9.74 13.75
C ILE A 223 -10.18 10.88 12.78
N VAL A 224 -10.75 10.55 11.62
CA VAL A 224 -11.17 11.56 10.64
C VAL A 224 -12.35 12.35 11.19
N GLU A 225 -13.32 11.67 11.82
CA GLU A 225 -14.44 12.32 12.49
C GLU A 225 -13.96 13.24 13.63
N TRP A 226 -12.98 12.81 14.43
CA TRP A 226 -12.36 13.61 15.49
C TRP A 226 -11.63 14.86 14.95
N ILE A 227 -10.74 14.69 13.96
CA ILE A 227 -10.01 15.81 13.33
C ILE A 227 -10.98 16.81 12.69
N GLU A 228 -12.04 16.34 12.01
CA GLU A 228 -12.98 17.22 11.30
C GLU A 228 -14.00 17.92 12.21
N ASN A 229 -14.42 17.30 13.33
CA ASN A 229 -15.60 17.75 14.10
C ASN A 229 -15.33 18.11 15.58
N ASP A 230 -14.29 17.59 16.23
CA ASP A 230 -14.01 17.95 17.63
C ASP A 230 -13.55 19.41 17.73
N ILE A 231 -14.29 20.22 18.49
CA ILE A 231 -14.00 21.66 18.65
C ILE A 231 -12.91 21.95 19.68
N SER A 232 -12.50 20.97 20.49
CA SER A 232 -11.39 21.12 21.44
C SER A 232 -10.01 21.02 20.79
N ILE A 233 -9.96 20.49 19.56
CA ILE A 233 -8.76 20.26 18.77
C ILE A 233 -8.69 21.33 17.68
N PHE A 234 -7.81 22.31 17.83
CA PHE A 234 -7.74 23.48 16.94
C PHE A 234 -6.32 24.02 16.74
N LEU A 235 -5.33 23.48 17.43
CA LEU A 235 -3.90 23.68 17.15
C LEU A 235 -3.41 22.56 16.23
N VAL A 236 -2.43 22.86 15.39
CA VAL A 236 -1.83 21.88 14.47
C VAL A 236 -1.09 20.80 15.25
N GLU A 237 -0.50 21.23 16.37
CA GLU A 237 0.18 20.43 17.36
C GLU A 237 -0.74 19.31 17.88
N ASP A 238 -2.03 19.57 18.12
CA ASP A 238 -3.01 18.59 18.63
C ASP A 238 -3.13 17.34 17.74
N ILE A 239 -2.93 17.48 16.42
CA ILE A 239 -3.07 16.40 15.43
C ILE A 239 -1.73 15.83 14.95
N ILE A 240 -0.61 16.53 15.14
CA ILE A 240 0.73 16.06 14.78
C ILE A 240 1.42 15.37 15.97
N ASP A 241 1.22 15.89 17.18
CA ASP A 241 1.90 15.45 18.41
C ASP A 241 0.87 15.21 19.52
N HIS A 242 0.38 13.97 19.62
CA HIS A 242 -0.60 13.62 20.63
C HIS A 242 0.10 13.40 21.98
N PHE A 243 0.24 14.50 22.74
CA PHE A 243 0.90 14.64 24.04
C PHE A 243 0.48 13.63 25.14
N TRP A 244 -0.52 12.78 24.89
CA TRP A 244 -1.18 11.95 25.89
C TRP A 244 -1.19 10.43 25.60
N SER A 245 -0.69 9.98 24.46
CA SER A 245 -0.74 8.54 24.08
C SER A 245 0.63 7.95 23.74
N ALA A 246 1.00 6.87 24.41
CA ALA A 246 2.20 6.08 24.10
C ALA A 246 2.07 5.28 22.78
N GLU A 247 0.88 5.23 22.19
CA GLU A 247 0.59 4.53 20.95
C GLU A 247 0.54 5.54 19.79
N ARG A 248 1.43 5.37 18.81
CA ARG A 248 1.60 6.29 17.66
C ARG A 248 0.35 6.44 16.77
N LEU A 249 -0.75 5.75 17.05
CA LEU A 249 -1.94 5.66 16.21
C LEU A 249 -2.90 6.85 16.35
N GLU A 250 -2.70 7.75 17.30
CA GLU A 250 -3.64 8.86 17.55
C GLU A 250 -3.25 10.19 16.86
N THR A 251 -2.10 10.24 16.17
CA THR A 251 -1.73 11.39 15.31
C THR A 251 -2.13 11.18 13.86
N ILE A 252 -2.27 12.26 13.10
CA ILE A 252 -2.55 12.19 11.65
C ILE A 252 -1.44 11.46 10.90
N GLU A 253 -0.17 11.64 11.29
CA GLU A 253 0.96 10.88 10.74
C GLU A 253 0.91 9.41 11.16
N GLY A 254 0.51 9.12 12.40
CA GLY A 254 0.19 7.78 12.89
C GLY A 254 -0.76 7.01 11.98
N GLN A 255 -1.90 7.63 11.70
CA GLN A 255 -2.96 7.08 10.85
C GLN A 255 -2.59 7.06 9.37
N HIS A 256 -1.68 7.94 8.93
CA HIS A 256 -1.09 7.86 7.58
C HIS A 256 -0.20 6.62 7.42
N ASN A 257 0.51 6.18 8.46
CA ASN A 257 1.38 5.00 8.38
C ASN A 257 0.59 3.69 8.15
N LEU A 258 -0.69 3.66 8.54
CA LEU A 258 -1.54 2.48 8.42
C LEU A 258 -1.72 2.03 6.93
N PRO A 259 -2.23 2.86 5.99
CA PRO A 259 -2.25 2.49 4.57
C PRO A 259 -0.88 2.16 3.95
N HIS A 260 0.23 2.75 4.41
CA HIS A 260 1.58 2.37 3.96
C HIS A 260 1.87 0.89 4.27
N GLY A 261 1.72 0.48 5.53
CA GLY A 261 1.88 -0.91 5.96
C GLY A 261 0.84 -1.86 5.35
N TRP A 262 -0.39 -1.39 5.16
CA TRP A 262 -1.48 -2.19 4.59
C TRP A 262 -1.30 -2.48 3.11
N VAL A 263 -0.73 -1.58 2.31
CA VAL A 263 -0.44 -1.87 0.90
C VAL A 263 0.75 -2.83 0.77
N GLY A 264 1.73 -2.74 1.66
CA GLY A 264 2.91 -3.60 1.65
C GLY A 264 3.82 -3.36 0.44
N GLY A 265 4.88 -4.17 0.31
CA GLY A 265 5.87 -4.02 -0.75
C GLY A 265 6.50 -2.62 -0.72
N MET A 266 6.69 -2.00 -1.89
CA MET A 266 7.30 -0.66 -1.98
C MET A 266 6.64 0.40 -1.08
N MET A 267 5.32 0.33 -0.85
CA MET A 267 4.60 1.29 -0.01
C MET A 267 4.94 1.19 1.49
N ALA A 268 5.42 0.06 1.99
CA ALA A 268 5.69 -0.12 3.42
C ALA A 268 7.00 0.52 3.90
N ILE A 269 7.95 0.78 2.99
CA ILE A 269 9.26 1.35 3.32
C ILE A 269 9.29 2.82 2.91
N LEU A 270 9.61 3.70 3.86
CA LEU A 270 9.52 5.16 3.70
C LEU A 270 10.19 5.64 2.40
N SER A 271 11.47 5.31 2.21
CA SER A 271 12.29 5.74 1.06
C SER A 271 11.90 5.12 -0.29
N SER A 272 11.15 4.01 -0.32
CA SER A 272 10.63 3.43 -1.57
C SER A 272 9.16 3.76 -1.84
N SER A 273 8.41 4.23 -0.84
CA SER A 273 6.96 4.37 -0.96
C SER A 273 6.47 5.23 -2.14
N PRO A 274 7.09 6.36 -2.53
CA PRO A 274 6.64 7.11 -3.71
C PRO A 274 6.97 6.46 -5.06
N LYS A 275 7.73 5.36 -5.08
CA LYS A 275 7.92 4.53 -6.29
C LYS A 275 6.60 3.85 -6.70
N ASP A 276 5.67 3.65 -5.77
CA ASP A 276 4.30 3.23 -6.05
C ASP A 276 3.38 4.46 -6.25
N PRO A 277 2.67 4.58 -7.39
CA PRO A 277 1.68 5.63 -7.60
C PRO A 277 0.56 5.71 -6.54
N ALA A 278 0.35 4.67 -5.74
CA ALA A 278 -0.55 4.70 -4.58
C ALA A 278 -0.18 5.80 -3.57
N PHE A 279 1.11 6.12 -3.41
CA PHE A 279 1.64 7.12 -2.49
C PHE A 279 0.95 8.48 -2.66
N PHE A 280 0.93 9.00 -3.88
CA PHE A 280 0.41 10.34 -4.16
C PHE A 280 -1.10 10.44 -3.97
N LEU A 281 -1.83 9.33 -4.10
CA LEU A 281 -3.27 9.26 -3.83
C LEU A 281 -3.56 9.24 -2.33
N HIS A 282 -2.78 8.47 -1.57
CA HIS A 282 -2.86 8.39 -0.11
C HIS A 282 -2.50 9.75 0.53
N HIS A 283 -1.36 10.33 0.16
CA HIS A 283 -0.94 11.63 0.68
C HIS A 283 -1.87 12.77 0.26
N ALA A 284 -2.51 12.71 -0.92
CA ALA A 284 -3.57 13.65 -1.28
C ALA A 284 -4.83 13.52 -0.38
N TYR A 285 -5.08 12.36 0.23
CA TYR A 285 -6.16 12.18 1.20
C TYR A 285 -5.75 12.70 2.59
N VAL A 286 -4.49 12.54 2.99
CA VAL A 286 -3.93 13.16 4.20
C VAL A 286 -4.01 14.70 4.11
N ASP A 287 -3.65 15.28 2.96
CA ASP A 287 -3.78 16.73 2.69
C ASP A 287 -5.25 17.19 2.62
N TYR A 288 -6.18 16.32 2.19
CA TYR A 288 -7.63 16.58 2.29
C TYR A 288 -8.08 16.69 3.75
N ILE A 289 -7.75 15.71 4.61
CA ILE A 289 -8.11 15.73 6.04
C ILE A 289 -7.51 16.97 6.72
N TRP A 290 -6.25 17.28 6.44
CA TRP A 290 -5.62 18.49 6.97
C TRP A 290 -6.29 19.76 6.47
N GLU A 291 -6.72 19.84 5.21
CA GLU A 291 -7.46 21.01 4.74
C GLU A 291 -8.84 21.11 5.42
N LYS A 292 -9.55 20.01 5.67
CA LYS A 292 -10.80 20.01 6.44
C LYS A 292 -10.58 20.53 7.86
N PHE A 293 -9.46 20.18 8.49
CA PHE A 293 -9.00 20.76 9.76
C PHE A 293 -8.69 22.27 9.65
N ARG A 294 -7.96 22.73 8.63
CA ARG A 294 -7.69 24.16 8.40
C ARG A 294 -8.97 24.97 8.19
N GLN A 295 -9.95 24.40 7.49
CA GLN A 295 -11.29 24.99 7.38
C GLN A 295 -12.04 25.00 8.72
N LYS A 296 -11.83 24.02 9.61
CA LYS A 296 -12.34 24.05 11.00
C LYS A 296 -11.69 25.17 11.81
N GLN A 297 -10.38 25.31 11.74
CA GLN A 297 -9.64 26.40 12.39
C GLN A 297 -10.21 27.78 12.00
N LEU A 298 -10.44 28.03 10.71
CA LEU A 298 -11.08 29.26 10.23
C LEU A 298 -12.48 29.48 10.82
N ARG A 299 -13.33 28.44 10.91
CA ARG A 299 -14.65 28.52 11.56
C ARG A 299 -14.58 28.83 13.06
N LEU A 300 -13.49 28.44 13.72
CA LEU A 300 -13.20 28.71 15.14
C LEU A 300 -12.41 30.02 15.37
N GLY A 301 -12.19 30.83 14.32
CA GLY A 301 -11.44 32.09 14.40
C GLY A 301 -9.92 31.93 14.58
N GLN A 302 -9.39 30.73 14.34
CA GLN A 302 -7.96 30.43 14.40
C GLN A 302 -7.28 30.67 13.04
N ASN A 303 -5.97 30.94 13.05
CA ASN A 303 -5.18 31.10 11.82
C ASN A 303 -4.61 29.75 11.34
N PRO A 304 -5.06 29.19 10.20
CA PRO A 304 -4.54 27.92 9.66
C PRO A 304 -3.15 28.02 9.01
N GLU A 305 -2.59 29.23 8.90
CA GLU A 305 -1.17 29.44 8.53
C GLU A 305 -0.24 29.48 9.76
N TYR A 306 -0.78 29.34 10.99
CA TYR A 306 0.04 29.35 12.20
C TYR A 306 0.88 28.07 12.28
N TYR A 307 2.19 28.26 12.42
CA TYR A 307 3.19 27.19 12.49
C TYR A 307 4.20 27.54 13.57
N THR A 308 4.23 26.77 14.66
CA THR A 308 5.19 26.98 15.75
C THR A 308 6.55 26.33 15.45
N GLY A 309 6.57 25.21 14.71
CA GLY A 309 7.70 24.29 14.65
C GLY A 309 7.91 23.47 15.93
N LEU A 310 6.96 23.55 16.85
CA LEU A 310 6.77 22.65 17.99
C LEU A 310 5.82 21.52 17.55
N GLY A 311 5.74 20.44 18.34
CA GLY A 311 5.13 19.19 17.88
C GLY A 311 6.13 18.31 17.12
N VAL A 312 7.30 18.09 17.73
CA VAL A 312 8.17 16.94 17.45
C VAL A 312 7.98 16.02 18.63
N SER A 313 7.54 14.78 18.38
CA SER A 313 6.97 13.94 19.44
C SER A 313 7.88 13.86 20.67
N GLU A 314 7.30 14.14 21.84
CA GLU A 314 8.05 14.33 23.10
C GLU A 314 8.94 13.12 23.42
N TRP A 315 8.50 11.91 23.04
CA TRP A 315 9.25 10.65 23.14
C TRP A 315 10.63 10.68 22.45
N ILE A 316 10.77 11.38 21.31
CA ILE A 316 12.05 11.55 20.60
C ILE A 316 13.01 12.45 21.39
N SER A 317 12.48 13.43 22.14
CA SER A 317 13.29 14.33 22.97
C SER A 317 13.98 13.58 24.12
N GLU A 318 13.31 12.55 24.66
CA GLU A 318 13.85 11.70 25.73
C GLU A 318 14.69 10.52 25.18
N SER A 319 14.33 9.94 24.02
CA SER A 319 14.92 8.68 23.51
C SER A 319 16.28 8.82 22.79
N LYS A 320 17.17 9.70 23.29
CA LYS A 320 18.55 10.03 22.83
C LYS A 320 18.67 11.18 21.81
N ASN A 321 19.13 12.35 22.24
CA ASN A 321 20.04 13.29 21.55
C ASN A 321 19.79 13.72 20.07
N TYR A 322 18.64 13.44 19.44
CA TYR A 322 18.35 13.87 18.07
C TYR A 322 17.64 15.24 18.06
N ASN A 323 18.27 16.26 17.48
CA ASN A 323 17.70 17.60 17.38
C ASN A 323 16.74 17.71 16.18
N LEU A 324 15.72 16.85 16.15
CA LEU A 324 14.72 16.81 15.07
C LEU A 324 13.96 18.13 14.94
N THR A 325 13.74 18.85 16.05
CA THR A 325 13.17 20.19 16.09
C THR A 325 13.83 21.17 15.12
N LEU A 326 15.14 21.03 14.83
CA LEU A 326 15.80 21.85 13.81
C LEU A 326 15.32 21.56 12.39
N PHE A 327 15.02 20.30 12.04
CA PHE A 327 14.50 19.95 10.72
C PHE A 327 13.11 20.54 10.46
N HIS A 328 12.29 20.67 11.52
CA HIS A 328 10.95 21.26 11.47
C HIS A 328 10.89 22.75 11.84
N ALA A 329 12.02 23.41 12.13
CA ALA A 329 12.02 24.82 12.51
C ALA A 329 11.39 25.71 11.41
N PRO A 330 10.51 26.69 11.74
CA PRO A 330 9.70 27.43 10.77
C PRO A 330 10.51 28.07 9.64
N TYR A 331 11.60 28.74 10.00
CA TYR A 331 12.43 29.54 9.09
C TYR A 331 13.60 28.78 8.47
N ARG A 332 13.72 27.47 8.70
CA ARG A 332 14.65 26.60 7.98
C ARG A 332 14.15 26.42 6.54
N ASN A 333 15.08 26.31 5.58
CA ASN A 333 14.70 25.94 4.21
C ASN A 333 14.13 24.52 4.21
N MET A 334 13.01 24.33 3.52
CA MET A 334 12.37 23.03 3.37
C MET A 334 13.26 22.12 2.51
N ASP A 335 13.62 20.92 3.00
CA ASP A 335 14.57 20.04 2.29
C ASP A 335 14.02 19.57 0.94
N CYS A 336 14.91 19.44 -0.04
CA CYS A 336 14.64 19.38 -1.49
C CYS A 336 13.87 20.57 -2.13
N PHE A 337 13.37 21.54 -1.35
CA PHE A 337 12.63 22.70 -1.85
C PHE A 337 13.26 24.02 -1.39
N LYS A 338 14.56 24.24 -1.71
CA LYS A 338 15.40 25.38 -1.26
C LYS A 338 14.81 26.79 -1.37
N TRP A 339 13.80 26.98 -2.23
CA TRP A 339 13.10 28.24 -2.47
C TRP A 339 11.93 28.50 -1.49
N MET A 340 11.69 27.61 -0.53
CA MET A 340 10.70 27.75 0.53
C MET A 340 11.28 27.46 1.91
N LYS A 341 10.60 28.01 2.91
CA LYS A 341 10.72 27.68 4.32
C LYS A 341 9.69 26.62 4.70
N ASN A 342 9.91 25.92 5.81
CA ASN A 342 8.94 24.97 6.36
C ASN A 342 7.55 25.63 6.59
N ILE A 343 7.55 26.84 7.16
CA ILE A 343 6.33 27.63 7.38
C ILE A 343 5.56 27.97 6.09
N ASP A 344 6.23 28.08 4.94
CA ASP A 344 5.56 28.44 3.67
C ASP A 344 4.60 27.33 3.20
N GLY A 345 4.86 26.07 3.60
CA GLY A 345 3.97 24.94 3.32
C GLY A 345 2.60 25.04 3.99
N TYR A 346 2.43 25.93 4.97
CA TYR A 346 1.19 26.15 5.71
C TYR A 346 0.32 27.25 5.11
N SER A 347 0.76 27.91 4.02
CA SER A 347 0.02 29.04 3.46
C SER A 347 -1.33 28.65 2.85
N ASN A 348 -2.30 29.56 2.95
CA ASN A 348 -3.60 29.46 2.28
C ASN A 348 -3.49 29.48 0.75
N ILE A 349 -2.38 29.95 0.17
CA ILE A 349 -2.22 30.10 -1.28
C ILE A 349 -2.45 28.80 -2.07
N PHE A 350 -2.14 27.65 -1.45
CA PHE A 350 -2.40 26.34 -2.04
C PHE A 350 -3.90 26.11 -2.26
N THR A 351 -4.72 26.38 -1.24
CA THR A 351 -6.14 26.03 -1.22
C THR A 351 -7.09 27.18 -1.59
N GLU A 352 -6.59 28.41 -1.65
CA GLU A 352 -7.32 29.56 -2.20
C GLU A 352 -7.13 29.76 -3.71
N ASN A 353 -5.97 29.38 -4.29
CA ASN A 353 -5.60 29.81 -5.65
C ASN A 353 -5.13 28.70 -6.60
N LEU A 354 -4.71 27.53 -6.09
CA LEU A 354 -4.14 26.46 -6.92
C LEU A 354 -5.09 25.26 -7.05
N TYR A 355 -5.56 24.73 -5.93
CA TYR A 355 -6.49 23.60 -5.91
C TYR A 355 -7.48 23.71 -4.74
N VAL A 356 -8.57 22.96 -4.81
CA VAL A 356 -9.51 22.72 -3.70
C VAL A 356 -9.86 21.25 -3.69
N TYR A 357 -10.35 20.75 -2.57
CA TYR A 357 -10.92 19.41 -2.51
C TYR A 357 -12.44 19.45 -2.71
N GLU A 358 -12.96 18.42 -3.37
CA GLU A 358 -14.36 18.01 -3.24
C GLU A 358 -14.44 17.00 -2.09
N ASP A 359 -15.48 17.08 -1.27
CA ASP A 359 -15.67 16.21 -0.11
C ASP A 359 -15.72 14.72 -0.48
N SER A 360 -15.28 13.86 0.44
CA SER A 360 -15.34 12.42 0.23
C SER A 360 -16.79 11.95 0.03
N PRO A 361 -17.07 10.96 -0.84
CA PRO A 361 -18.44 10.58 -1.16
C PRO A 361 -19.26 10.08 0.04
N THR A 362 -20.47 10.63 0.20
CA THR A 362 -21.39 10.31 1.31
C THR A 362 -22.79 9.87 0.83
N TYR A 363 -23.74 9.76 1.76
CA TYR A 363 -25.15 9.42 1.49
C TYR A 363 -25.81 10.46 0.56
N PRO A 364 -26.71 10.08 -0.37
CA PRO A 364 -27.27 8.73 -0.59
C PRO A 364 -26.57 7.88 -1.65
N ASP A 365 -25.83 8.50 -2.58
CA ASP A 365 -25.39 7.86 -3.82
C ASP A 365 -23.90 7.47 -3.84
N CYS A 366 -23.15 7.82 -2.78
CA CYS A 366 -21.72 7.60 -2.69
C CYS A 366 -20.95 8.11 -3.92
N GLY A 367 -21.32 9.30 -4.42
CA GLY A 367 -20.66 9.92 -5.57
C GLY A 367 -21.09 9.32 -6.91
N ASN A 368 -22.24 8.63 -6.94
CA ASN A 368 -22.89 8.09 -8.13
C ASN A 368 -21.94 7.26 -9.03
N THR A 369 -21.19 6.35 -8.41
CA THR A 369 -20.17 5.53 -9.09
C THR A 369 -20.39 4.04 -8.85
N LYS A 370 -20.09 3.21 -9.86
CA LYS A 370 -20.16 1.74 -9.81
C LYS A 370 -19.14 1.08 -8.84
N TYR A 371 -18.29 1.89 -8.22
CA TYR A 371 -17.14 1.50 -7.42
C TYR A 371 -17.33 1.74 -5.91
N LEU A 372 -18.38 2.45 -5.53
CA LEU A 372 -18.76 2.74 -4.15
C LEU A 372 -20.23 2.34 -3.92
N ASN A 373 -20.59 2.02 -2.69
CA ASN A 373 -21.98 1.79 -2.31
C ASN A 373 -22.22 2.20 -0.84
N TRP A 374 -23.45 2.60 -0.52
CA TRP A 374 -23.83 2.91 0.85
C TRP A 374 -23.97 1.62 1.68
N ASN A 375 -23.21 1.52 2.78
CA ASN A 375 -23.39 0.46 3.76
C ASN A 375 -24.35 0.93 4.86
N THR A 376 -25.54 0.33 4.92
CA THR A 376 -26.58 0.68 5.89
C THR A 376 -26.25 0.29 7.33
N VAL A 377 -25.34 -0.66 7.56
CA VAL A 377 -24.90 -1.10 8.89
C VAL A 377 -23.81 -0.17 9.41
N LEU A 378 -22.80 0.11 8.59
CA LEU A 378 -21.69 1.01 8.94
C LEU A 378 -22.04 2.50 8.81
N LYS A 379 -23.20 2.83 8.23
CA LYS A 379 -23.67 4.20 7.93
C LYS A 379 -22.62 5.06 7.21
N ARG A 380 -21.89 4.47 6.27
CA ARG A 380 -20.93 5.14 5.41
C ARG A 380 -20.84 4.49 4.05
N CYS A 381 -20.27 5.22 3.09
CA CYS A 381 -19.90 4.66 1.80
C CYS A 381 -18.75 3.65 1.96
N ILE A 382 -18.74 2.63 1.13
CA ILE A 382 -17.69 1.60 1.11
C ILE A 382 -17.24 1.27 -0.32
N GLY A 383 -15.95 0.96 -0.46
CA GLY A 383 -15.35 0.43 -1.68
C GLY A 383 -15.91 -0.94 -2.06
N ILE A 384 -16.41 -1.08 -3.28
CA ILE A 384 -16.87 -2.37 -3.81
C ILE A 384 -16.06 -2.77 -5.05
N LYS A 385 -15.52 -3.99 -5.06
CA LYS A 385 -15.16 -4.65 -6.33
C LYS A 385 -16.44 -4.86 -7.12
N PRO A 386 -16.56 -4.33 -8.37
CA PRO A 386 -17.66 -4.69 -9.24
C PRO A 386 -17.69 -6.19 -9.39
N VAL A 387 -18.81 -6.81 -9.02
CA VAL A 387 -19.03 -8.23 -9.30
C VAL A 387 -18.96 -8.38 -10.81
N LEU A 388 -17.97 -9.13 -11.31
CA LEU A 388 -17.93 -9.57 -12.71
C LEU A 388 -19.33 -10.08 -13.04
N SER A 389 -20.03 -9.40 -13.95
CA SER A 389 -21.46 -9.61 -14.21
C SER A 389 -21.76 -11.09 -14.21
N ALA A 390 -22.50 -11.55 -13.19
CA ALA A 390 -22.66 -12.97 -12.93
C ALA A 390 -23.05 -13.66 -14.23
N ILE A 391 -22.26 -14.68 -14.62
CA ILE A 391 -22.50 -15.46 -15.85
C ILE A 391 -24.00 -15.76 -15.90
N PRO A 392 -24.71 -15.43 -17.00
CA PRO A 392 -26.15 -15.55 -17.06
C PRO A 392 -26.61 -16.90 -16.51
N GLN A 393 -27.67 -16.90 -15.70
CA GLN A 393 -28.10 -18.09 -14.92
C GLN A 393 -28.48 -19.30 -15.80
N THR A 394 -28.48 -19.13 -17.13
CA THR A 394 -28.69 -20.14 -18.17
C THR A 394 -27.60 -21.23 -18.25
N ILE A 395 -26.42 -21.08 -17.62
CA ILE A 395 -25.33 -22.09 -17.67
C ILE A 395 -25.33 -23.07 -16.46
N LYS A 396 -26.24 -22.91 -15.49
CA LYS A 396 -26.37 -23.84 -14.35
C LYS A 396 -26.50 -25.34 -14.69
N PRO A 397 -27.21 -25.81 -15.74
CA PRO A 397 -27.33 -27.26 -15.99
C PRO A 397 -26.01 -27.93 -16.38
N TYR A 398 -25.13 -27.24 -17.11
CA TYR A 398 -23.88 -27.84 -17.62
C TYR A 398 -22.88 -28.19 -16.51
N TYR A 399 -22.74 -27.33 -15.50
CA TYR A 399 -21.85 -27.58 -14.37
C TYR A 399 -22.31 -28.73 -13.48
N VAL A 400 -23.62 -28.88 -13.25
CA VAL A 400 -24.18 -30.00 -12.48
C VAL A 400 -23.92 -31.33 -13.19
N HIS A 401 -24.15 -31.40 -14.51
CA HIS A 401 -23.83 -32.59 -15.28
C HIS A 401 -22.33 -32.92 -15.27
N MET A 402 -21.45 -31.92 -15.40
CA MET A 402 -20.00 -32.18 -15.38
C MET A 402 -19.51 -32.68 -14.01
N ILE A 403 -20.02 -32.11 -12.91
CA ILE A 403 -19.72 -32.59 -11.55
C ILE A 403 -20.18 -34.04 -11.37
N ILE A 404 -21.42 -34.36 -11.79
CA ILE A 404 -21.94 -35.74 -11.72
C ILE A 404 -21.06 -36.71 -12.53
N ILE A 405 -20.63 -36.35 -13.74
CA ILE A 405 -19.76 -37.18 -14.58
C ILE A 405 -18.40 -37.43 -13.89
N ILE A 406 -17.80 -36.40 -13.29
CA ILE A 406 -16.54 -36.51 -12.55
C ILE A 406 -16.70 -37.41 -11.31
N SER A 407 -17.77 -37.21 -10.52
CA SER A 407 -18.06 -38.05 -9.35
C SER A 407 -18.31 -39.51 -9.71
N VAL A 408 -19.09 -39.79 -10.76
CA VAL A 408 -19.35 -41.16 -11.25
C VAL A 408 -18.05 -41.82 -11.74
N SER A 409 -17.22 -41.09 -12.48
CA SER A 409 -15.92 -41.59 -12.97
C SER A 409 -14.97 -41.92 -11.82
N PHE A 410 -14.93 -41.09 -10.78
CA PHE A 410 -14.12 -41.32 -9.58
C PHE A 410 -14.58 -42.55 -8.78
N ILE A 411 -15.90 -42.72 -8.61
CA ILE A 411 -16.49 -43.91 -7.98
C ILE A 411 -16.16 -45.17 -8.79
N LEU A 412 -16.23 -45.11 -10.13
CA LEU A 412 -15.91 -46.24 -11.00
C LEU A 412 -14.43 -46.65 -10.86
N LEU A 413 -13.50 -45.69 -10.79
CA LEU A 413 -12.07 -45.93 -10.55
C LEU A 413 -11.81 -46.59 -9.19
N ILE A 414 -12.54 -46.19 -8.13
CA ILE A 414 -12.44 -46.82 -6.81
C ILE A 414 -12.94 -48.28 -6.86
N ILE A 415 -14.08 -48.53 -7.53
CA ILE A 415 -14.63 -49.90 -7.69
C ILE A 415 -13.67 -50.78 -8.48
N ILE A 416 -13.11 -50.30 -9.59
CA ILE A 416 -12.11 -51.02 -10.39
C ILE A 416 -10.87 -51.34 -9.54
N SER A 417 -10.35 -50.36 -8.79
CA SER A 417 -9.19 -50.55 -7.91
C SER A 417 -9.46 -51.60 -6.82
N PHE A 418 -10.66 -51.61 -6.25
CA PHE A 418 -11.08 -52.60 -5.25
C PHE A 418 -11.25 -54.01 -5.85
N LEU A 419 -11.81 -54.13 -7.06
CA LEU A 419 -11.90 -55.40 -7.78
C LEU A 419 -10.53 -55.96 -8.17
N VAL A 420 -9.60 -55.11 -8.61
CA VAL A 420 -8.20 -55.50 -8.87
C VAL A 420 -7.54 -55.99 -7.57
N PHE A 421 -7.71 -55.27 -6.46
CA PHE A 421 -7.19 -55.68 -5.15
C PHE A 421 -7.75 -57.05 -4.70
N LEU A 422 -9.06 -57.27 -4.82
CA LEU A 422 -9.69 -58.57 -4.52
C LEU A 422 -9.17 -59.70 -5.42
N THR A 423 -8.95 -59.42 -6.71
CA THR A 423 -8.43 -60.39 -7.68
C THR A 423 -6.99 -60.78 -7.34
N LEU A 424 -6.12 -59.81 -7.04
CA LEU A 424 -4.76 -60.06 -6.55
C LEU A 424 -4.75 -60.82 -5.22
N ARG A 425 -5.73 -60.58 -4.34
CA ARG A 425 -5.91 -61.32 -3.07
C ARG A 425 -6.35 -62.78 -3.29
N LYS A 426 -7.17 -63.05 -4.31
CA LYS A 426 -7.50 -64.41 -4.76
C LYS A 426 -6.27 -65.12 -5.33
N ILE A 427 -5.52 -64.47 -6.22
CA ILE A 427 -4.28 -65.03 -6.80
C ILE A 427 -3.30 -65.43 -5.67
N LYS A 428 -3.02 -64.52 -4.71
CA LYS A 428 -2.16 -64.84 -3.55
C LYS A 428 -2.67 -66.00 -2.67
N ARG A 429 -3.96 -66.32 -2.66
CA ARG A 429 -4.48 -67.51 -1.94
C ARG A 429 -4.30 -68.80 -2.73
N VAL A 430 -4.33 -68.75 -4.07
CA VAL A 430 -4.12 -69.92 -4.93
C VAL A 430 -2.64 -70.35 -4.91
N THR A 431 -1.69 -69.42 -4.90
CA THR A 431 -0.24 -69.74 -4.91
C THR A 431 0.26 -70.43 -3.63
N ILE A 432 -0.50 -70.43 -2.54
CA ILE A 432 -0.06 -70.98 -1.24
C ILE A 432 -0.43 -72.47 -1.07
N PHE A 433 -1.22 -73.07 -1.97
CA PHE A 433 -1.75 -74.42 -1.80
C PHE A 433 -1.10 -75.53 -2.64
N THR A 434 0.00 -75.26 -3.36
CA THR A 434 0.67 -76.25 -4.23
C THR A 434 2.20 -76.20 -4.19
N VAL A 435 2.80 -76.50 -3.03
CA VAL A 435 4.09 -77.21 -2.96
C VAL A 435 4.06 -78.14 -1.73
N SER A 436 3.92 -79.44 -1.96
CA SER A 436 4.11 -80.47 -0.92
C SER A 436 5.45 -81.18 -1.14
N ASN A 437 6.17 -81.42 -0.04
CA ASN A 437 7.35 -82.28 0.10
C ASN A 437 7.72 -83.19 -1.09
N GLU A 438 8.96 -83.06 -1.58
CA GLU A 438 9.98 -84.10 -1.37
C GLU A 438 11.41 -83.57 -1.66
N GLU A 439 12.40 -84.34 -1.22
CA GLU A 439 13.85 -84.19 -1.49
C GLU A 439 14.59 -82.94 -0.98
N LEU A 440 14.94 -82.95 0.31
CA LEU A 440 16.13 -82.26 0.83
C LEU A 440 17.04 -83.25 1.57
N LYS A 441 18.23 -83.53 1.00
CA LYS A 441 19.37 -84.09 1.75
C LYS A 441 20.68 -83.38 1.36
N PRO A 442 21.68 -83.31 2.26
CA PRO A 442 22.62 -82.19 2.27
C PRO A 442 24.06 -82.57 1.92
N LEU A 443 24.84 -81.58 1.45
CA LEU A 443 26.29 -81.64 1.43
C LEU A 443 26.90 -80.36 2.00
N CYS A 444 27.50 -80.47 3.18
CA CYS A 444 28.32 -79.43 3.80
C CYS A 444 29.80 -79.64 3.45
N ARG A 445 30.54 -78.56 3.15
CA ARG A 445 31.72 -78.05 3.92
C ARG A 445 32.75 -77.30 3.05
N ARG A 446 33.16 -76.10 3.54
CA ARG A 446 34.53 -75.49 3.46
C ARG A 446 35.05 -75.18 2.02
N SER A 447 35.99 -74.28 1.69
CA SER A 447 36.87 -73.27 2.35
C SER A 447 37.35 -72.28 1.24
N VAL A 448 37.98 -71.11 1.42
CA VAL A 448 38.53 -70.38 2.60
C VAL A 448 38.49 -68.85 2.35
N SER A 449 39.26 -68.05 3.09
CA SER A 449 39.50 -66.60 2.95
C SER A 449 40.38 -66.19 1.75
N ASN A 450 40.43 -64.88 1.42
CA ASN A 450 41.64 -64.06 1.66
C ASN A 450 41.42 -62.55 1.45
N ILE A 451 41.93 -61.78 2.43
CA ILE A 451 42.42 -60.38 2.42
C ILE A 451 41.46 -59.31 1.89
#